data_AF-A0A7S1ZKU8-F1
#
_entry.id   AF-A0A7S1ZKU8-F1
#
_cell.length_a   1.000
_cell.length_b   1.000
_cell.length_c   1.000
_cell.angle_alpha   90.00
_cell.angle_beta   90.00
_cell.angle_gamma   90.00
#
_symmetry.space_group_name_H-M   'P 1'
#
loop_
_entity.id
_entity.type
_entity.pdbx_description
1 polymer ?
#
loop_
_entity_poly.entity_id
_entity_poly.type
_entity_poly.pdbx_seq_one_letter_code
_entity_poly.pdbx_strand_id
1 'polypeptide(L)'
;EEGGEEEEISEYGKVQLWHRNNYHWYLKYELRYEKDTIVNFVSFGEEQSYKLTVSLSSSSSFGKDKHVTQWRVYDFVWDASIVHPNDFNGTAYVIDGNKINATPLGRAMIPPPMSAGSIDGLDAPVVSVCIFPPQWRRRRTKMTTANNTSTIEGLAHLSNGSLVVFGTDGKEEHKSKMIANYECSTVLASIALSKCDIKNAAIVNHEVILQNEFNWWSSLRQFLIVSARDCEDGGKILRLLATSCLSNNKNCLAESLVEISLRIFGGMNNESSGNDVEIKLIGVLPLEGKVLRMVNWLEYNATTTSAFGEGEGALIELDDGSLIEYNCNNSSSTYEAAEEDFDCSGQVMPSAAEPLLEPCPWIYALHYIQDSTMDKEYAHDHCHDHPSEEVSSSNSRSLVVGLSSRSRLYCGERLLSNAASTFILSPAHRFLSYVTLGSRSQLRFIPLNNLAEFDPLLGSDENLVLEGYEPRNVERGSRLVAILTKSPSAVLQLPRGNLEGVFPRALVLPFVMALIDSGEYGQALTIMRRQKVDLNLLVDMNPTHFLEGGGAEQLVSQVRVI
;
A
#
# COMPACT_ATOMS: atom_id res chain seq x y z
N GLU A 1 29.00 28.50 42.82
CA GLU A 1 29.14 28.41 41.36
C GLU A 1 28.69 27.01 40.97
N GLU A 2 27.38 26.84 40.78
CA GLU A 2 26.82 25.65 40.15
C GLU A 2 26.51 26.06 38.71
N GLY A 3 27.19 25.45 37.76
CA GLY A 3 26.96 25.67 36.34
C GLY A 3 25.58 25.15 35.96
N GLY A 4 24.68 26.08 35.66
CA GLY A 4 23.44 25.74 34.98
C GLY A 4 23.77 25.24 33.58
N GLU A 5 23.53 23.96 33.33
CA GLU A 5 23.29 23.49 31.98
C GLU A 5 22.07 24.26 31.48
N GLU A 6 22.26 25.14 30.50
CA GLU A 6 21.16 25.75 29.77
C GLU A 6 20.36 24.60 29.14
N GLU A 7 19.21 24.25 29.71
CA GLU A 7 18.24 23.36 29.07
C GLU A 7 17.93 23.98 27.70
N GLU A 8 18.40 23.36 26.62
CA GLU A 8 18.00 23.71 25.25
C GLU A 8 16.48 23.66 25.19
N ILE A 9 15.84 24.83 25.26
CA ILE A 9 14.39 24.96 25.11
C ILE A 9 14.05 24.38 23.74
N SER A 10 13.33 23.25 23.72
CA SER A 10 13.00 22.57 22.47
C SER A 10 12.31 23.55 21.52
N GLU A 11 12.75 23.61 20.26
CA GLU A 11 12.25 24.58 19.28
C GLU A 11 10.74 24.47 18.97
N TYR A 12 10.08 23.39 19.40
CA TYR A 12 8.68 23.09 19.11
C TYR A 12 8.06 22.19 20.20
N GLY A 13 6.75 22.32 20.42
CA GLY A 13 5.99 21.37 21.25
C GLY A 13 5.76 20.05 20.51
N LYS A 14 5.71 18.92 21.23
CA LYS A 14 5.46 17.61 20.57
C LYS A 14 4.71 16.61 21.44
N VAL A 15 4.03 15.68 20.77
CA VAL A 15 3.43 14.48 21.38
C VAL A 15 3.92 13.26 20.60
N GLN A 16 4.45 12.27 21.31
CA GLN A 16 5.00 11.05 20.71
C GLN A 16 4.16 9.83 21.07
N LEU A 17 3.94 8.94 20.10
CA LEU A 17 3.26 7.67 20.28
C LEU A 17 4.25 6.52 20.21
N TRP A 18 4.39 5.84 21.34
CA TRP A 18 5.30 4.70 21.49
C TRP A 18 4.50 3.40 21.59
N HIS A 19 4.98 2.36 20.93
CA HIS A 19 4.40 1.02 20.98
C HIS A 19 5.47 0.01 21.39
N ARG A 20 5.12 -0.92 22.28
CA ARG A 20 6.03 -1.99 22.70
C ARG A 20 5.59 -3.34 22.14
N ASN A 21 6.50 -4.02 21.46
CA ASN A 21 6.33 -5.43 21.08
C ASN A 21 7.68 -6.14 21.14
N ASN A 22 7.70 -7.45 21.41
CA ASN A 22 8.94 -8.23 21.61
C ASN A 22 9.95 -7.56 22.55
N TYR A 23 9.45 -6.91 23.61
CA TYR A 23 10.23 -6.13 24.58
C TYR A 23 11.02 -4.94 24.00
N HIS A 24 10.77 -4.56 22.74
CA HIS A 24 11.33 -3.37 22.09
C HIS A 24 10.30 -2.26 22.00
N TRP A 25 10.71 -1.03 22.31
CA TRP A 25 9.88 0.16 22.17
C TRP A 25 10.13 0.81 20.81
N TYR A 26 9.07 1.00 20.04
CA TYR A 26 9.07 1.66 18.75
C TYR A 26 8.44 3.03 18.89
N LEU A 27 9.12 4.09 18.44
CA LEU A 27 8.47 5.38 18.21
C LEU A 27 7.73 5.31 16.88
N LYS A 28 6.39 5.29 16.91
CA LYS A 28 5.56 5.06 15.71
C LYS A 28 5.03 6.33 15.07
N TYR A 29 4.92 7.39 15.85
CA TYR A 29 4.35 8.64 15.37
C TYR A 29 4.80 9.79 16.26
N GLU A 30 5.04 10.95 15.68
CA GLU A 30 5.32 12.20 16.40
C GLU A 30 4.48 13.32 15.81
N LEU A 31 3.65 13.92 16.67
CA LEU A 31 2.93 15.15 16.40
C LEU A 31 3.83 16.32 16.81
N ARG A 32 4.06 17.26 15.90
CA ARG A 32 4.75 18.52 16.20
C ARG A 32 3.78 19.69 16.21
N TYR A 33 4.05 20.65 17.09
CA TYR A 33 3.30 21.88 17.28
C TYR A 33 4.25 23.07 17.18
N GLU A 34 3.77 24.21 16.70
CA GLU A 34 4.59 25.42 16.55
C GLU A 34 5.22 25.85 17.87
N LYS A 35 6.32 26.62 17.80
CA LYS A 35 7.12 27.02 18.96
C LYS A 35 6.31 27.68 20.09
N ASP A 36 5.31 28.48 19.72
CA ASP A 36 4.47 29.21 20.68
C ASP A 36 3.25 28.41 21.17
N THR A 37 3.14 27.15 20.75
CA THR A 37 2.05 26.25 21.14
C THR A 37 2.49 25.31 22.26
N ILE A 38 1.83 25.42 23.40
CA ILE A 38 2.03 24.58 24.58
C ILE A 38 1.01 23.44 24.57
N VAL A 39 1.49 22.21 24.76
CA VAL A 39 0.63 21.03 24.97
C VAL A 39 0.22 20.98 26.44
N ASN A 40 -1.07 21.22 26.72
CA ASN A 40 -1.57 21.30 28.08
C ASN A 40 -2.00 19.93 28.62
N PHE A 41 -2.62 19.12 27.77
CA PHE A 41 -3.21 17.83 28.17
C PHE A 41 -3.32 16.89 26.98
N VAL A 42 -3.13 15.60 27.22
CA VAL A 42 -3.24 14.52 26.23
C VAL A 42 -4.07 13.39 26.86
N SER A 43 -5.10 12.91 26.16
CA SER A 43 -5.91 11.77 26.62
C SER A 43 -6.34 10.88 25.47
N PHE A 44 -6.26 9.57 25.69
CA PHE A 44 -6.94 8.60 24.84
C PHE A 44 -8.44 8.57 25.15
N GLY A 45 -9.25 8.19 24.16
CA GLY A 45 -10.67 7.94 24.33
C GLY A 45 -10.93 6.71 25.17
N GLU A 46 -11.97 6.75 26.01
CA GLU A 46 -12.33 5.63 26.90
C GLU A 46 -12.92 4.43 26.13
N GLU A 47 -13.73 4.71 25.10
CA GLU A 47 -14.37 3.68 24.28
C GLU A 47 -13.58 3.33 23.01
N GLN A 48 -12.88 4.32 22.43
CA GLN A 48 -12.13 4.17 21.19
C GLN A 48 -10.63 4.33 21.46
N SER A 49 -9.92 3.21 21.60
CA SER A 49 -8.53 3.18 22.05
C SER A 49 -7.53 3.94 21.16
N TYR A 50 -7.87 4.20 19.89
CA TYR A 50 -7.02 4.93 18.95
C TYR A 50 -7.43 6.38 18.73
N LYS A 51 -8.39 6.87 19.49
CA LYS A 51 -8.81 8.27 19.47
C LYS A 51 -8.01 9.06 20.50
N LEU A 52 -7.23 10.04 20.04
CA LEU A 52 -6.37 10.87 20.88
C LEU A 52 -6.87 12.31 20.89
N THR A 53 -7.13 12.86 22.07
CA THR A 53 -7.43 14.28 22.25
C THR A 53 -6.21 14.99 22.82
N VAL A 54 -5.79 16.07 22.17
CA VAL A 54 -4.70 16.94 22.62
C VAL A 54 -5.23 18.35 22.80
N SER A 55 -5.11 18.89 24.01
CA SER A 55 -5.40 20.31 24.27
C SER A 55 -4.13 21.15 24.18
N LEU A 56 -4.25 22.30 23.55
CA LEU A 56 -3.18 23.19 23.20
C LEU A 56 -3.52 24.60 23.67
N SER A 57 -2.52 25.34 24.13
CA SER A 57 -2.62 26.79 24.29
C SER A 57 -1.56 27.47 23.44
N SER A 58 -1.95 28.52 22.73
CA SER A 58 -1.01 29.32 21.93
C SER A 58 -1.11 30.79 22.31
N SER A 59 0.02 31.48 22.29
CA SER A 59 0.07 32.93 22.47
C SER A 59 -0.40 33.62 21.19
N SER A 60 -1.50 34.36 21.24
CA SER A 60 -2.01 35.10 20.07
C SER A 60 -1.03 36.19 19.63
N SER A 61 -0.69 36.24 18.36
CA SER A 61 0.00 37.37 17.71
C SER A 61 -0.85 38.65 17.69
N PHE A 62 -2.17 38.52 17.88
CA PHE A 62 -3.14 39.62 17.96
C PHE A 62 -3.48 39.95 19.43
N GLY A 63 -2.70 40.88 20.01
CA GLY A 63 -2.99 41.55 21.28
C GLY A 63 -2.41 40.85 22.53
N LYS A 64 -1.81 41.65 23.41
CA LYS A 64 -0.96 41.23 24.55
C LYS A 64 -1.61 40.33 25.63
N ASP A 65 -2.89 39.98 25.54
CA ASP A 65 -3.63 39.31 26.63
C ASP A 65 -4.61 38.19 26.19
N LYS A 66 -4.44 37.58 25.00
CA LYS A 66 -5.32 36.46 24.58
C LYS A 66 -4.55 35.17 24.34
N HIS A 67 -4.56 34.28 25.33
CA HIS A 67 -4.23 32.87 25.12
C HIS A 67 -5.37 32.19 24.38
N VAL A 68 -5.11 31.65 23.19
CA VAL A 68 -6.07 30.83 22.46
C VAL A 68 -5.91 29.40 22.94
N THR A 69 -6.97 28.86 23.55
CA THR A 69 -7.04 27.43 23.87
C THR A 69 -7.79 26.71 22.76
N GLN A 70 -7.21 25.64 22.24
CA GLN A 70 -7.82 24.77 21.25
C GLN A 70 -7.63 23.31 21.67
N TRP A 71 -8.48 22.41 21.18
CA TRP A 71 -8.23 20.98 21.26
C TRP A 71 -8.28 20.37 19.87
N ARG A 72 -7.45 19.36 19.65
CA ARG A 72 -7.39 18.57 18.42
C ARG A 72 -7.71 17.13 18.76
N VAL A 73 -8.52 16.50 17.92
CA VAL A 73 -8.87 15.09 18.01
C VAL A 73 -8.23 14.39 16.82
N TYR A 74 -7.47 13.34 17.10
CA TYR A 74 -6.78 12.52 16.12
C TYR A 74 -7.34 11.10 16.21
N ASP A 75 -7.83 10.59 15.08
CA ASP A 75 -8.26 9.21 14.95
C ASP A 75 -7.15 8.41 14.28
N PHE A 76 -6.47 7.56 15.04
CA PHE A 76 -5.36 6.74 14.53
C PHE A 76 -5.87 5.39 14.02
N VAL A 77 -5.19 4.89 12.99
CA VAL A 77 -5.37 3.54 12.44
C VAL A 77 -4.03 2.82 12.52
N TRP A 78 -4.07 1.52 12.80
CA TRP A 78 -2.86 0.72 13.00
C TRP A 78 -2.60 -0.26 11.85
N ASP A 79 -1.55 0.02 11.10
CA ASP A 79 -0.93 -0.90 10.13
C ASP A 79 0.32 -1.54 10.78
N ALA A 80 0.34 -2.87 10.92
CA ALA A 80 1.43 -3.57 11.62
C ALA A 80 2.78 -3.44 10.90
N SER A 81 2.73 -3.47 9.57
CA SER A 81 3.84 -3.19 8.66
C SER A 81 3.27 -2.81 7.30
N ILE A 82 4.07 -2.12 6.49
CA ILE A 82 3.68 -1.81 5.12
C ILE A 82 4.33 -2.84 4.21
N VAL A 83 3.49 -3.63 3.54
CA VAL A 83 3.88 -4.60 2.50
C VAL A 83 2.97 -4.35 1.31
N HIS A 84 3.56 -4.09 0.14
CA HIS A 84 2.76 -3.96 -1.07
C HIS A 84 2.29 -5.36 -1.53
N PRO A 85 1.00 -5.58 -1.84
CA PRO A 85 0.48 -6.90 -2.18
C PRO A 85 1.16 -7.55 -3.41
N ASN A 86 1.58 -6.73 -4.36
CA ASN A 86 2.30 -7.16 -5.56
C ASN A 86 3.84 -7.08 -5.44
N ASP A 87 4.41 -6.85 -4.25
CA ASP A 87 5.86 -6.88 -4.09
C ASP A 87 6.39 -8.31 -4.24
N PHE A 88 7.33 -8.49 -5.17
CA PHE A 88 7.99 -9.77 -5.42
C PHE A 88 8.69 -10.35 -4.20
N ASN A 89 9.29 -9.50 -3.37
CA ASN A 89 10.02 -9.94 -2.17
C ASN A 89 9.16 -9.88 -0.90
N GLY A 90 7.95 -9.30 -0.96
CA GLY A 90 7.09 -9.08 0.22
C GLY A 90 7.82 -8.30 1.32
N THR A 91 8.44 -7.18 0.96
CA THR A 91 9.28 -6.40 1.88
C THR A 91 8.42 -5.67 2.88
N ALA A 92 8.62 -5.99 4.17
CA ALA A 92 7.96 -5.34 5.27
C ALA A 92 8.80 -4.15 5.75
N TYR A 93 8.19 -2.95 5.72
CA TYR A 93 8.75 -1.74 6.30
C TYR A 93 8.09 -1.43 7.64
N VAL A 94 8.92 -1.14 8.65
CA VAL A 94 8.50 -0.86 10.02
C VAL A 94 9.17 0.41 10.53
N ILE A 95 8.37 1.41 10.89
CA ILE A 95 8.84 2.67 11.48
C ILE A 95 9.39 2.44 12.90
N ASP A 96 10.54 3.01 13.18
CA ASP A 96 11.14 3.10 14.52
C ASP A 96 11.84 4.46 14.72
N GLY A 97 11.06 5.46 15.11
CA GLY A 97 11.53 6.84 15.28
C GLY A 97 12.03 7.41 13.96
N ASN A 98 13.30 7.83 13.93
CA ASN A 98 13.94 8.38 12.72
C ASN A 98 14.58 7.28 11.84
N LYS A 99 14.05 6.06 11.92
CA LYS A 99 14.53 4.89 11.18
C LYS A 99 13.39 4.14 10.54
N ILE A 100 13.68 3.50 9.41
CA ILE A 100 12.76 2.58 8.74
C ILE A 100 13.46 1.24 8.63
N ASN A 101 12.96 0.25 9.35
CA ASN A 101 13.47 -1.12 9.31
C ASN A 101 12.83 -1.86 8.13
N ALA A 102 13.65 -2.51 7.31
CA ALA A 102 13.21 -3.25 6.12
C ALA A 102 13.52 -4.74 6.26
N THR A 103 12.55 -5.60 5.96
CA THR A 103 12.73 -7.07 5.96
C THR A 103 12.06 -7.67 4.73
N PRO A 104 12.82 -8.15 3.72
CA PRO A 104 12.29 -8.87 2.57
C PRO A 104 11.86 -10.28 2.98
N LEU A 105 10.59 -10.44 3.36
CA LEU A 105 10.06 -11.67 3.96
C LEU A 105 10.18 -12.89 3.05
N GLY A 106 10.17 -12.69 1.73
CA GLY A 106 10.38 -13.75 0.74
C GLY A 106 11.83 -14.24 0.63
N ARG A 107 12.79 -13.52 1.22
CA ARG A 107 14.20 -13.92 1.27
C ARG A 107 14.61 -14.44 2.64
N ALA A 108 14.22 -13.74 3.70
CA ALA A 108 14.49 -14.18 5.06
C ALA A 108 13.39 -13.70 6.02
N MET A 109 12.93 -14.61 6.87
CA MET A 109 11.99 -14.31 7.95
C MET A 109 12.75 -13.88 9.21
N ILE A 110 13.33 -12.68 9.18
CA ILE A 110 14.04 -12.13 10.34
C ILE A 110 13.01 -11.71 11.40
N PRO A 111 13.11 -12.19 12.64
CA PRO A 111 12.10 -11.91 13.66
C PRO A 111 12.25 -10.48 14.22
N PRO A 112 11.15 -9.75 14.48
CA PRO A 112 11.21 -8.47 15.17
C PRO A 112 11.79 -8.65 16.60
N PRO A 113 12.58 -7.69 17.13
CA PRO A 113 12.82 -6.36 16.59
C PRO A 113 13.92 -6.27 15.53
N MET A 114 14.59 -7.37 15.20
CA MET A 114 15.62 -7.38 14.17
C MET A 114 15.02 -7.19 12.77
N SER A 115 15.83 -6.68 11.84
CA SER A 115 15.48 -6.49 10.44
C SER A 115 16.65 -6.87 9.53
N ALA A 116 16.39 -6.99 8.22
CA ALA A 116 17.45 -7.25 7.25
C ALA A 116 18.35 -6.03 7.01
N GLY A 117 17.76 -4.85 7.14
CA GLY A 117 18.44 -3.57 7.04
C GLY A 117 17.57 -2.44 7.60
N SER A 118 18.12 -1.25 7.61
CA SER A 118 17.46 -0.04 8.08
C SER A 118 17.91 1.18 7.29
N ILE A 119 16.96 2.04 6.97
CA ILE A 119 17.25 3.41 6.54
C ILE A 119 17.38 4.22 7.83
N ASP A 120 18.62 4.57 8.16
CA ASP A 120 18.97 5.30 9.38
C ASP A 120 19.35 6.75 9.11
N GLY A 121 19.39 7.57 10.16
CA GLY A 121 19.94 8.93 10.09
C GLY A 121 18.99 9.95 9.47
N LEU A 122 17.68 9.70 9.54
CA LEU A 122 16.68 10.67 9.09
C LEU A 122 16.63 11.85 10.06
N ASP A 123 16.39 13.05 9.53
CA ASP A 123 16.43 14.31 10.27
C ASP A 123 15.29 14.47 11.30
N ALA A 124 14.26 13.64 11.19
CA ALA A 124 13.11 13.64 12.09
C ALA A 124 12.44 12.26 12.13
N PRO A 125 11.64 11.95 13.18
CA PRO A 125 10.82 10.75 13.22
C PRO A 125 9.92 10.58 12.01
N VAL A 126 9.83 9.36 11.51
CA VAL A 126 8.97 8.98 10.39
C VAL A 126 7.53 8.89 10.87
N VAL A 127 6.61 9.45 10.10
CA VAL A 127 5.18 9.55 10.42
C VAL A 127 4.36 8.63 9.52
N SER A 128 4.75 8.51 8.25
CA SER A 128 4.15 7.56 7.31
C SER A 128 5.14 7.16 6.24
N VAL A 129 4.95 5.97 5.66
CA VAL A 129 5.73 5.47 4.53
C VAL A 129 4.75 5.07 3.41
N CYS A 130 5.03 5.50 2.19
CA CYS A 130 4.32 5.08 0.98
C CYS A 130 5.26 4.23 0.14
N ILE A 131 4.79 3.07 -0.32
CA ILE A 131 5.59 2.17 -1.17
C ILE A 131 5.34 2.52 -2.63
N PHE A 132 6.41 2.58 -3.41
CA PHE A 132 6.33 2.73 -4.85
C PHE A 132 5.74 1.44 -5.46
N PRO A 133 4.59 1.51 -6.16
CA PRO A 133 3.94 0.33 -6.72
C PRO A 133 4.89 -0.49 -7.60
N PRO A 134 5.15 -1.78 -7.28
CA PRO A 134 6.11 -2.62 -7.99
C PRO A 134 5.85 -2.76 -9.49
N GLN A 135 4.60 -2.65 -9.93
CA GLN A 135 4.22 -2.69 -11.34
C GLN A 135 4.83 -1.54 -12.15
N TRP A 136 5.00 -0.36 -11.55
CA TRP A 136 5.58 0.81 -12.21
C TRP A 136 7.11 0.77 -12.28
N ARG A 137 7.77 -0.24 -11.68
CA ARG A 137 9.23 -0.40 -11.78
C ARG A 137 9.69 -0.92 -13.15
N ARG A 138 8.77 -1.30 -14.04
CA ARG A 138 9.05 -2.11 -15.24
C ARG A 138 9.22 -1.36 -16.58
N ARG A 139 9.28 -0.04 -16.61
CA ARG A 139 9.70 0.69 -17.82
C ARG A 139 11.23 0.73 -17.91
N ARG A 140 11.83 -0.40 -18.30
CA ARG A 140 13.20 -0.43 -18.80
C ARG A 140 13.12 -0.26 -20.32
N THR A 141 13.28 0.96 -20.82
CA THR A 141 13.62 1.14 -22.24
C THR A 141 14.96 0.44 -22.48
N LYS A 142 15.07 -0.33 -23.56
CA LYS A 142 16.22 -1.19 -23.93
C LYS A 142 17.55 -0.43 -24.15
N MET A 143 17.70 0.82 -23.72
CA MET A 143 18.81 1.70 -24.14
C MET A 143 19.87 2.02 -23.09
N THR A 144 19.86 1.42 -21.89
CA THR A 144 20.98 1.60 -20.94
C THR A 144 21.58 0.26 -20.51
N THR A 145 22.76 -0.03 -21.07
CA THR A 145 23.69 -1.11 -20.68
C THR A 145 24.42 -0.82 -19.35
N ALA A 146 23.91 0.09 -18.52
CA ALA A 146 24.52 0.44 -17.24
C ALA A 146 23.98 -0.46 -16.12
N ASN A 147 24.88 -1.20 -15.47
CA ASN A 147 24.57 -2.11 -14.36
C ASN A 147 24.22 -1.41 -13.04
N ASN A 148 24.25 -0.08 -12.97
CA ASN A 148 24.10 0.70 -11.73
C ASN A 148 23.01 1.77 -11.88
N THR A 149 21.73 1.37 -11.91
CA THR A 149 20.61 2.32 -11.88
C THR A 149 19.89 2.21 -10.54
N SER A 150 19.77 3.33 -9.83
CA SER A 150 19.02 3.38 -8.58
C SER A 150 17.55 2.99 -8.81
N THR A 151 16.96 2.28 -7.86
CA THR A 151 15.54 1.91 -7.92
C THR A 151 14.80 2.53 -6.76
N ILE A 152 13.73 3.28 -7.05
CA ILE A 152 12.89 3.87 -6.01
C ILE A 152 12.01 2.79 -5.42
N GLU A 153 12.06 2.64 -4.10
CA GLU A 153 11.23 1.68 -3.38
C GLU A 153 10.06 2.35 -2.66
N GLY A 154 10.21 3.59 -2.24
CA GLY A 154 9.14 4.34 -1.61
C GLY A 154 9.53 5.75 -1.17
N LEU A 155 8.60 6.37 -0.46
CA LEU A 155 8.72 7.70 0.12
C LEU A 155 8.35 7.66 1.60
N ALA A 156 9.11 8.35 2.44
CA ALA A 156 8.83 8.53 3.85
C ALA A 156 8.49 9.98 4.15
N HIS A 157 7.42 10.21 4.90
CA HIS A 157 7.05 11.53 5.42
C HIS A 157 7.52 11.64 6.87
N LEU A 158 8.27 12.69 7.17
CA LEU A 158 8.85 12.93 8.50
C LEU A 158 8.02 13.95 9.29
N SER A 159 8.13 13.91 10.62
CA SER A 159 7.34 14.77 11.53
C SER A 159 7.65 16.26 11.42
N ASN A 160 8.77 16.62 10.78
CA ASN A 160 9.12 18.01 10.45
C ASN A 160 8.51 18.50 9.12
N GLY A 161 7.70 17.68 8.45
CA GLY A 161 7.10 17.98 7.15
C GLY A 161 8.02 17.75 5.95
N SER A 162 9.20 17.15 6.14
CA SER A 162 10.09 16.77 5.03
C SER A 162 9.69 15.42 4.46
N LEU A 163 10.01 15.21 3.18
CA LEU A 163 9.85 13.94 2.48
C LEU A 163 11.23 13.34 2.20
N VAL A 164 11.34 12.03 2.30
CA VAL A 164 12.56 11.29 1.98
C VAL A 164 12.22 10.21 0.97
N VAL A 165 12.86 10.28 -0.20
CA VAL A 165 12.79 9.22 -1.21
C VAL A 165 13.86 8.18 -0.86
N PHE A 166 13.47 6.92 -0.81
CA PHE A 166 14.39 5.83 -0.50
C PHE A 166 14.30 4.70 -1.52
N GLY A 167 15.37 3.92 -1.61
CA GLY A 167 15.46 2.79 -2.51
C GLY A 167 16.88 2.27 -2.62
N THR A 168 17.18 1.51 -3.68
CA THR A 168 18.52 0.97 -3.90
C THR A 168 19.33 1.95 -4.74
N ASP A 169 20.61 2.15 -4.44
CA ASP A 169 21.47 3.08 -5.19
C ASP A 169 22.26 2.39 -6.31
N GLY A 170 22.15 1.05 -6.41
CA GLY A 170 22.79 0.24 -7.44
C GLY A 170 24.31 0.14 -7.24
N LYS A 171 24.85 0.62 -6.12
CA LYS A 171 26.27 0.53 -5.76
C LYS A 171 26.41 -0.62 -4.78
N GLU A 172 27.07 -1.71 -5.20
CA GLU A 172 27.24 -2.92 -4.37
C GLU A 172 28.02 -2.71 -3.04
N GLU A 173 28.53 -1.50 -2.77
CA GLU A 173 29.54 -1.21 -1.74
C GLU A 173 29.01 -0.79 -0.37
N HIS A 174 27.70 -0.73 -0.11
CA HIS A 174 27.22 -0.22 1.17
C HIS A 174 26.52 -1.24 2.09
N LYS A 175 27.26 -1.56 3.16
CA LYS A 175 26.87 -2.12 4.46
C LYS A 175 26.54 -3.63 4.52
N SER A 176 26.91 -4.19 5.66
CA SER A 176 26.89 -5.60 6.08
C SER A 176 25.73 -6.42 5.51
N LYS A 177 26.01 -7.30 4.54
CA LYS A 177 25.01 -8.21 3.98
C LYS A 177 24.67 -9.31 5.00
N MET A 178 23.66 -9.09 5.86
CA MET A 178 23.06 -10.19 6.64
C MET A 178 22.39 -11.23 5.74
N ILE A 179 21.95 -10.82 4.54
CA ILE A 179 21.31 -11.68 3.54
C ILE A 179 22.10 -11.58 2.24
N ALA A 180 22.48 -12.72 1.68
CA ALA A 180 23.16 -12.78 0.39
C ALA A 180 22.30 -12.14 -0.72
N ASN A 181 22.93 -11.32 -1.58
CA ASN A 181 22.31 -10.65 -2.73
C ASN A 181 21.14 -9.71 -2.38
N TYR A 182 20.98 -9.30 -1.13
CA TYR A 182 20.07 -8.22 -0.73
C TYR A 182 20.83 -6.91 -0.58
N GLU A 183 20.36 -5.90 -1.30
CA GLU A 183 20.82 -4.53 -1.19
C GLU A 183 19.84 -3.80 -0.27
N CYS A 184 20.37 -3.18 0.79
CA CYS A 184 19.54 -2.43 1.73
C CYS A 184 19.12 -1.11 1.09
N SER A 185 17.87 -0.72 1.31
CA SER A 185 17.38 0.60 0.94
C SER A 185 18.21 1.70 1.63
N THR A 186 18.53 2.75 0.89
CA THR A 186 19.23 3.94 1.36
C THR A 186 18.41 5.20 1.05
N VAL A 187 18.82 6.33 1.62
CA VAL A 187 18.23 7.63 1.28
C VAL A 187 18.73 8.02 -0.10
N LEU A 188 17.80 8.17 -1.04
CA LEU A 188 18.05 8.64 -2.39
C LEU A 188 17.96 10.17 -2.43
N ALA A 189 16.96 10.77 -1.80
CA ALA A 189 16.84 12.22 -1.70
C ALA A 189 16.07 12.65 -0.45
N SER A 190 16.42 13.82 0.08
CA SER A 190 15.71 14.49 1.17
C SER A 190 15.15 15.81 0.69
N ILE A 191 13.86 16.04 0.92
CA ILE A 191 13.09 17.15 0.36
C ILE A 191 12.41 17.90 1.50
N ALA A 192 12.80 19.16 1.69
CA ALA A 192 12.12 20.05 2.61
C ALA A 192 10.96 20.75 1.87
N LEU A 193 9.72 20.37 2.18
CA LEU A 193 8.53 20.96 1.56
C LEU A 193 8.40 22.48 1.80
N SER A 194 8.99 22.98 2.89
CA SER A 194 9.09 24.43 3.18
C SER A 194 9.88 25.22 2.15
N LYS A 195 10.72 24.56 1.35
CA LYS A 195 11.52 25.18 0.27
C LYS A 195 10.87 25.05 -1.11
N CYS A 196 9.67 24.46 -1.19
CA CYS A 196 8.95 24.31 -2.45
C CYS A 196 8.56 25.70 -3.00
N ASP A 197 8.99 26.01 -4.23
CA ASP A 197 8.63 27.24 -4.91
C ASP A 197 7.13 27.24 -5.23
N ILE A 198 6.35 28.09 -4.55
CA ILE A 198 4.91 28.31 -4.84
C ILE A 198 4.76 29.30 -6.02
N LYS A 199 5.68 29.26 -6.99
CA LYS A 199 5.80 30.30 -8.03
C LYS A 199 4.55 30.41 -8.91
N ASN A 200 3.75 29.36 -8.99
CA ASN A 200 2.45 29.32 -9.66
C ASN A 200 1.45 28.55 -8.80
N ALA A 201 0.92 29.14 -7.72
CA ALA A 201 -0.21 28.55 -7.01
C ALA A 201 -1.34 28.27 -8.03
N ALA A 202 -1.62 26.99 -8.27
CA ALA A 202 -2.69 26.57 -9.15
C ALA A 202 -4.02 27.13 -8.63
N ILE A 203 -4.67 27.92 -9.50
CA ILE A 203 -5.99 28.49 -9.26
C ILE A 203 -6.99 27.35 -9.40
N VAL A 204 -7.62 26.94 -8.30
CA VAL A 204 -8.85 26.16 -8.34
C VAL A 204 -9.96 27.07 -7.84
N ASN A 205 -10.91 27.41 -8.71
CA ASN A 205 -12.11 28.22 -8.42
C ASN A 205 -11.86 29.67 -7.94
N HIS A 206 -10.96 30.42 -8.57
CA HIS A 206 -10.78 31.88 -8.36
C HIS A 206 -10.44 32.36 -6.93
N GLU A 207 -10.23 31.48 -5.95
CA GLU A 207 -9.76 31.84 -4.61
C GLU A 207 -8.32 31.35 -4.39
N VAL A 208 -7.40 32.28 -4.15
CA VAL A 208 -6.03 31.98 -3.73
C VAL A 208 -6.08 31.53 -2.27
N ILE A 209 -6.09 30.21 -2.03
CA ILE A 209 -6.13 29.65 -0.66
C ILE A 209 -4.75 29.73 0.01
N LEU A 210 -3.66 29.73 -0.78
CA LEU A 210 -2.29 29.76 -0.27
C LEU A 210 -1.68 31.15 -0.43
N GLN A 211 -2.03 32.08 0.45
CA GLN A 211 -1.15 33.23 0.68
C GLN A 211 0.10 32.75 1.43
N ASN A 212 1.27 33.31 1.07
CA ASN A 212 2.62 32.99 1.57
C ASN A 212 2.82 32.99 3.10
N GLU A 213 1.77 33.22 3.90
CA GLU A 213 1.82 33.26 5.36
C GLU A 213 1.40 31.95 6.04
N PHE A 214 0.88 30.95 5.30
CA PHE A 214 0.45 29.67 5.89
C PHE A 214 1.43 28.53 5.58
N ASN A 215 1.91 27.85 6.61
CA ASN A 215 2.78 26.66 6.51
C ASN A 215 1.97 25.44 5.98
N TRP A 216 1.53 25.47 4.73
CA TRP A 216 0.65 24.45 4.12
C TRP A 216 1.22 23.03 4.19
N TRP A 217 2.55 22.89 4.18
CA TRP A 217 3.24 21.60 4.31
C TRP A 217 3.06 20.98 5.70
N SER A 218 2.79 21.78 6.74
CA SER A 218 2.63 21.30 8.12
C SER A 218 1.31 20.56 8.36
N SER A 219 0.31 20.78 7.50
CA SER A 219 -1.00 20.13 7.59
C SER A 219 -1.12 18.89 6.72
N LEU A 220 -0.11 18.57 5.89
CA LEU A 220 -0.13 17.43 4.98
C LEU A 220 -0.11 16.10 5.75
N ARG A 221 -0.91 15.16 5.28
CA ARG A 221 -1.00 13.79 5.80
C ARG A 221 -1.20 12.82 4.63
N GLN A 222 -1.07 11.53 4.91
CA GLN A 222 -1.43 10.44 4.00
C GLN A 222 -0.93 10.63 2.55
N PHE A 223 0.39 10.56 2.37
CA PHE A 223 0.99 10.61 1.05
C PHE A 223 0.76 9.31 0.28
N LEU A 224 0.42 9.44 -1.00
CA LEU A 224 0.27 8.35 -1.95
C LEU A 224 0.97 8.70 -3.26
N ILE A 225 1.72 7.76 -3.83
CA ILE A 225 2.29 7.90 -5.19
C ILE A 225 1.22 7.41 -6.16
N VAL A 226 0.71 8.28 -7.03
CA VAL A 226 -0.45 7.99 -7.91
C VAL A 226 -0.08 7.82 -9.38
N SER A 227 1.10 8.28 -9.78
CA SER A 227 1.66 8.07 -11.12
C SER A 227 3.18 8.23 -11.05
N ALA A 228 3.89 7.55 -11.96
CA ALA A 228 5.32 7.68 -12.12
C ALA A 228 5.71 7.57 -13.60
N ARG A 229 6.62 8.43 -14.06
CA ARG A 229 7.15 8.42 -15.42
C ARG A 229 8.67 8.48 -15.42
N ASP A 230 9.27 7.82 -16.41
CA ASP A 230 10.71 7.92 -16.68
C ASP A 230 10.99 9.12 -17.59
N CYS A 231 12.10 9.80 -17.32
CA CYS A 231 12.58 10.94 -18.09
C CYS A 231 13.73 10.54 -19.03
N GLU A 232 13.95 11.35 -20.08
CA GLU A 232 15.04 11.12 -21.05
C GLU A 232 16.44 11.25 -20.42
N ASP A 233 16.57 12.07 -19.38
CA ASP A 233 17.80 12.25 -18.59
C ASP A 233 18.12 11.04 -17.69
N GLY A 234 17.28 9.98 -17.71
CA GLY A 234 17.39 8.81 -16.85
C GLY A 234 16.85 9.04 -15.44
N GLY A 235 16.24 10.20 -15.18
CA GLY A 235 15.51 10.52 -13.96
C GLY A 235 14.09 9.96 -13.95
N LYS A 236 13.34 10.32 -12.91
CA LYS A 236 11.93 9.94 -12.73
C LYS A 236 11.11 11.12 -12.25
N ILE A 237 9.89 11.26 -12.75
CA ILE A 237 8.89 12.20 -12.24
C ILE A 237 7.79 11.39 -11.55
N LEU A 238 7.47 11.77 -10.31
CA LEU A 238 6.45 11.15 -9.47
C LEU A 238 5.32 12.13 -9.20
N ARG A 239 4.07 11.66 -9.28
CA ARG A 239 2.89 12.43 -8.85
C ARG A 239 2.51 11.91 -7.48
N LEU A 240 2.52 12.82 -6.52
CA LEU A 240 2.13 12.55 -5.16
C LEU A 240 0.79 13.20 -4.89
N LEU A 241 -0.02 12.53 -4.10
CA LEU A 241 -1.26 13.03 -3.58
C LEU A 241 -1.18 12.96 -2.05
N ALA A 242 -1.47 14.07 -1.39
CA ALA A 242 -1.50 14.15 0.07
C ALA A 242 -2.82 14.77 0.53
N THR A 243 -3.31 14.37 1.68
CA THR A 243 -4.47 15.03 2.30
C THR A 243 -4.00 16.23 3.10
N SER A 244 -4.84 17.26 3.18
CA SER A 244 -4.55 18.46 3.97
C SER A 244 -5.84 19.02 4.52
N CYS A 245 -5.78 19.49 5.76
CA CYS A 245 -6.87 20.23 6.37
C CYS A 245 -6.48 21.71 6.36
N LEU A 246 -6.92 22.43 5.33
CA LEU A 246 -6.58 23.84 5.12
C LEU A 246 -7.67 24.74 5.73
N SER A 247 -7.25 25.88 6.28
CA SER A 247 -8.19 26.89 6.76
C SER A 247 -8.63 27.78 5.60
N ASN A 248 -9.93 27.85 5.35
CA ASN A 248 -10.52 28.70 4.32
C ASN A 248 -10.52 30.16 4.81
N ASN A 249 -10.76 31.13 3.91
CA ASN A 249 -10.93 32.57 4.26
C ASN A 249 -12.03 32.85 5.31
N LYS A 250 -12.89 31.85 5.58
CA LYS A 250 -13.96 31.90 6.60
C LYS A 250 -13.58 31.23 7.93
N ASN A 251 -12.32 30.82 8.13
CA ASN A 251 -11.84 30.00 9.25
C ASN A 251 -12.57 28.65 9.41
N CYS A 252 -13.27 28.19 8.37
CA CYS A 252 -13.72 26.80 8.31
C CYS A 252 -12.54 25.95 7.86
N LEU A 253 -12.33 24.80 8.49
CA LEU A 253 -11.37 23.80 8.03
C LEU A 253 -12.06 22.95 6.97
N ALA A 254 -11.49 22.89 5.76
CA ALA A 254 -11.92 21.98 4.71
C ALA A 254 -10.82 20.98 4.40
N GLU A 255 -11.20 19.72 4.18
CA GLU A 255 -10.29 18.70 3.70
C GLU A 255 -10.05 18.93 2.20
N SER A 256 -8.80 18.84 1.79
CA SER A 256 -8.40 18.97 0.40
C SER A 256 -7.36 17.92 0.05
N LEU A 257 -7.33 17.55 -1.21
CA LEU A 257 -6.23 16.81 -1.82
C LEU A 257 -5.21 17.81 -2.35
N VAL A 258 -3.93 17.58 -2.03
CA VAL A 258 -2.80 18.39 -2.48
C VAL A 258 -1.99 17.54 -3.46
N GLU A 259 -1.90 18.01 -4.69
CA GLU A 259 -1.18 17.35 -5.78
C GLU A 259 0.23 17.93 -5.88
N ILE A 260 1.23 17.06 -5.86
CA ILE A 260 2.65 17.46 -5.87
C ILE A 260 3.37 16.69 -6.97
N SER A 261 4.10 17.42 -7.83
CA SER A 261 5.04 16.86 -8.80
C SER A 261 6.42 16.79 -8.14
N LEU A 262 7.05 15.63 -8.23
CA LEU A 262 8.41 15.40 -7.71
C LEU A 262 9.29 14.84 -8.82
N ARG A 263 10.18 15.66 -9.37
CA ARG A 263 11.18 15.26 -10.36
C ARG A 263 12.50 14.94 -9.67
N ILE A 264 13.01 13.74 -9.91
CA ILE A 264 14.30 13.26 -9.44
C ILE A 264 15.20 13.13 -10.68
N PHE A 265 16.26 13.91 -10.76
CA PHE A 265 17.14 13.94 -11.92
C PHE A 265 18.04 12.69 -11.99
N GLY A 266 18.34 12.22 -13.20
CA GLY A 266 19.23 11.09 -13.43
C GLY A 266 20.70 11.47 -13.23
N GLY A 267 21.46 10.65 -12.49
CA GLY A 267 22.90 10.85 -12.28
C GLY A 267 23.34 11.16 -10.84
N MET A 268 22.85 10.39 -9.86
CA MET A 268 23.23 10.47 -8.43
C MET A 268 24.74 10.19 -8.20
N ASN A 269 25.56 11.21 -8.45
CA ASN A 269 26.93 11.29 -7.96
C ASN A 269 26.88 12.01 -6.60
N ASN A 270 27.36 11.34 -5.55
CA ASN A 270 27.27 11.74 -4.15
C ASN A 270 28.03 13.05 -3.78
N GLU A 271 28.36 13.91 -4.73
CA GLU A 271 29.13 15.15 -4.50
C GLU A 271 28.35 16.45 -4.75
N SER A 272 27.13 16.40 -5.31
CA SER A 272 26.26 17.59 -5.41
C SER A 272 25.35 17.71 -4.20
N SER A 273 25.73 18.58 -3.28
CA SER A 273 24.86 19.07 -2.21
C SER A 273 23.65 19.82 -2.80
N GLY A 274 22.53 19.12 -3.00
CA GLY A 274 21.18 19.71 -2.86
C GLY A 274 20.40 20.15 -4.10
N ASN A 275 20.79 19.82 -5.34
CA ASN A 275 20.08 20.25 -6.56
C ASN A 275 19.47 19.10 -7.40
N ASP A 276 19.46 17.86 -6.92
CA ASP A 276 19.10 16.70 -7.74
C ASP A 276 17.60 16.35 -7.71
N VAL A 277 16.78 17.19 -7.06
CA VAL A 277 15.33 17.01 -6.98
C VAL A 277 14.61 18.35 -7.12
N GLU A 278 13.59 18.37 -7.96
CA GLU A 278 12.68 19.50 -8.14
C GLU A 278 11.28 19.10 -7.64
N ILE A 279 10.65 19.99 -6.87
CA ILE A 279 9.31 19.80 -6.34
C ILE A 279 8.41 20.96 -6.76
N LYS A 280 7.21 20.63 -7.23
CA LYS A 280 6.19 21.61 -7.63
C LYS A 280 4.84 21.25 -7.03
N LEU A 281 4.11 22.26 -6.57
CA LEU A 281 2.70 22.13 -6.23
C LEU A 281 1.87 22.21 -7.52
N ILE A 282 1.17 21.12 -7.87
CA ILE A 282 0.37 21.02 -9.08
C ILE A 282 -1.03 21.61 -8.86
N GLY A 283 -1.66 21.31 -7.72
CA GLY A 283 -3.08 21.56 -7.52
C GLY A 283 -3.53 21.34 -6.07
N VAL A 284 -4.63 21.99 -5.70
CA VAL A 284 -5.35 21.75 -4.44
C VAL A 284 -6.82 21.53 -4.78
N LEU A 285 -7.31 20.30 -4.58
CA LEU A 285 -8.67 19.89 -4.90
C LEU A 285 -9.48 19.81 -3.60
N PRO A 286 -10.41 20.75 -3.34
CA PRO A 286 -11.24 20.72 -2.14
C PRO A 286 -12.22 19.54 -2.18
N LEU A 287 -12.50 18.95 -1.02
CA LEU A 287 -13.42 17.82 -0.87
C LEU A 287 -14.64 18.16 -0.01
N GLU A 288 -15.75 17.51 -0.30
CA GLU A 288 -16.99 17.58 0.49
C GLU A 288 -17.04 16.44 1.53
N GLY A 289 -16.05 16.36 2.41
CA GLY A 289 -15.94 15.31 3.43
C GLY A 289 -14.50 15.12 3.87
N LYS A 290 -14.28 14.40 4.98
CA LYS A 290 -12.92 14.10 5.42
C LYS A 290 -12.44 12.82 4.77
N VAL A 291 -11.20 12.80 4.32
CA VAL A 291 -10.59 11.58 3.79
C VAL A 291 -10.35 10.61 4.94
N LEU A 292 -10.95 9.42 4.84
CA LEU A 292 -10.70 8.31 5.75
C LEU A 292 -9.50 7.49 5.29
N ARG A 293 -9.47 7.12 4.00
CA ARG A 293 -8.37 6.34 3.41
C ARG A 293 -8.22 6.61 1.91
N MET A 294 -6.97 6.64 1.44
CA MET A 294 -6.59 6.62 0.03
C MET A 294 -5.76 5.38 -0.28
N VAL A 295 -6.00 4.76 -1.44
CA VAL A 295 -5.24 3.61 -1.93
C VAL A 295 -5.08 3.67 -3.45
N ASN A 296 -4.00 3.08 -3.97
CA ASN A 296 -3.86 2.85 -5.40
C ASN A 296 -4.82 1.73 -5.84
N TRP A 297 -5.25 1.80 -7.09
CA TRP A 297 -5.90 0.68 -7.75
C TRP A 297 -4.91 -0.47 -7.96
N LEU A 298 -5.32 -1.66 -7.52
CA LEU A 298 -4.71 -2.90 -7.97
C LEU A 298 -5.38 -3.30 -9.28
N GLU A 299 -4.64 -3.97 -10.15
CA GLU A 299 -5.22 -4.56 -11.34
C GLU A 299 -5.27 -6.07 -11.23
N TYR A 300 -6.34 -6.65 -11.77
CA TYR A 300 -6.50 -8.08 -11.94
C TYR A 300 -7.12 -8.38 -13.30
N ASN A 301 -6.38 -9.14 -14.09
CA ASN A 301 -6.88 -9.70 -15.33
C ASN A 301 -7.10 -11.21 -15.15
N ALA A 302 -8.35 -11.66 -15.30
CA ALA A 302 -8.69 -13.07 -15.19
C ALA A 302 -8.01 -13.94 -16.28
N THR A 303 -7.70 -13.35 -17.44
CA THR A 303 -7.29 -14.06 -18.67
C THR A 303 -5.78 -14.23 -18.83
N THR A 304 -4.96 -13.33 -18.29
CA THR A 304 -3.51 -13.37 -18.48
C THR A 304 -2.78 -13.58 -17.15
N THR A 305 -1.71 -14.38 -17.21
CA THR A 305 -0.69 -14.45 -16.14
C THR A 305 0.34 -13.31 -16.23
N SER A 306 0.27 -12.48 -17.28
CA SER A 306 1.22 -11.44 -17.61
C SER A 306 0.66 -10.02 -17.46
N ALA A 307 1.38 -9.24 -16.65
CA ALA A 307 1.44 -7.79 -16.54
C ALA A 307 0.12 -7.05 -16.26
N PHE A 308 -0.06 -6.75 -14.97
CA PHE A 308 -0.81 -5.63 -14.43
C PHE A 308 -0.62 -4.39 -15.32
N GLY A 309 -1.70 -3.81 -15.81
CA GLY A 309 -1.68 -2.48 -16.39
C GLY A 309 -1.30 -1.41 -15.38
N GLU A 310 -1.11 -0.21 -15.91
CA GLU A 310 -0.65 0.96 -15.20
C GLU A 310 -1.88 1.73 -14.69
N GLY A 311 -2.60 1.18 -13.71
CA GLY A 311 -3.69 1.86 -13.03
C GLY A 311 -3.16 3.07 -12.27
N GLU A 312 -3.04 4.19 -12.95
CA GLU A 312 -2.75 5.49 -12.36
C GLU A 312 -3.98 6.03 -11.64
N GLY A 313 -3.74 6.90 -10.66
CA GLY A 313 -4.81 7.46 -9.84
C GLY A 313 -4.95 6.75 -8.49
N ALA A 314 -6.08 7.03 -7.84
CA ALA A 314 -6.35 6.53 -6.50
C ALA A 314 -7.86 6.45 -6.22
N LEU A 315 -8.24 5.44 -5.45
CA LEU A 315 -9.52 5.40 -4.77
C LEU A 315 -9.40 6.10 -3.41
N ILE A 316 -10.43 6.87 -3.06
CA ILE A 316 -10.48 7.64 -1.83
C ILE A 316 -11.84 7.38 -1.18
N GLU A 317 -11.81 6.89 0.06
CA GLU A 317 -12.99 6.74 0.91
C GLU A 317 -13.08 7.93 1.86
N LEU A 318 -14.26 8.56 1.92
CA LEU A 318 -14.56 9.64 2.85
C LEU A 318 -15.15 9.10 4.17
N ASP A 319 -15.19 9.94 5.19
CA ASP A 319 -15.69 9.60 6.52
C ASP A 319 -17.18 9.28 6.59
N ASP A 320 -17.95 9.72 5.58
CA ASP A 320 -19.34 9.35 5.38
C ASP A 320 -19.53 8.01 4.63
N GLY A 321 -18.44 7.36 4.20
CA GLY A 321 -18.43 6.11 3.46
C GLY A 321 -18.59 6.26 1.94
N SER A 322 -18.70 7.50 1.43
CA SER A 322 -18.70 7.73 -0.01
C SER A 322 -17.33 7.44 -0.63
N LEU A 323 -17.35 6.94 -1.86
CA LEU A 323 -16.17 6.61 -2.64
C LEU A 323 -16.00 7.60 -3.78
N ILE A 324 -14.84 8.24 -3.82
CA ILE A 324 -14.43 9.09 -4.93
C ILE A 324 -13.12 8.56 -5.53
N GLU A 325 -12.88 8.93 -6.77
CA GLU A 325 -11.72 8.51 -7.54
C GLU A 325 -10.96 9.74 -8.03
N TYR A 326 -9.65 9.72 -7.83
CA TYR A 326 -8.73 10.68 -8.41
C TYR A 326 -8.10 10.09 -9.67
N ASN A 327 -8.25 10.79 -10.79
CA ASN A 327 -7.67 10.44 -12.07
C ASN A 327 -6.59 11.44 -12.49
N CYS A 328 -5.45 10.91 -12.94
CA CYS A 328 -4.41 11.71 -13.56
C CYS A 328 -4.86 12.14 -14.98
N ASN A 329 -4.80 13.43 -15.29
CA ASN A 329 -5.02 13.93 -16.65
C ASN A 329 -3.82 13.61 -17.53
N ASN A 330 -3.81 12.40 -18.11
CA ASN A 330 -2.70 11.91 -18.92
C ASN A 330 -3.15 11.75 -20.37
N SER A 331 -3.33 12.87 -21.08
CA SER A 331 -3.83 12.91 -22.46
C SER A 331 -2.77 12.64 -23.53
N SER A 332 -1.50 12.84 -23.21
CA SER A 332 -0.43 12.92 -24.22
C SER A 332 0.39 11.63 -24.36
N SER A 333 0.61 11.23 -25.61
CA SER A 333 1.36 10.03 -26.00
C SER A 333 2.86 10.28 -26.30
N THR A 334 3.31 11.54 -26.33
CA THR A 334 4.71 11.94 -26.57
C THR A 334 5.40 12.39 -25.27
N TYR A 335 6.73 12.23 -25.15
CA TYR A 335 7.47 12.54 -23.91
C TYR A 335 7.47 14.04 -23.54
N GLU A 336 7.63 14.95 -24.50
CA GLU A 336 7.64 16.40 -24.24
C GLU A 336 6.28 16.91 -23.76
N ALA A 337 5.18 16.52 -24.43
CA ALA A 337 3.83 16.85 -23.99
C ALA A 337 3.45 16.09 -22.70
N ALA A 338 4.08 14.95 -22.43
CA ALA A 338 3.88 14.20 -21.19
C ALA A 338 4.49 14.87 -19.95
N GLU A 339 5.58 15.63 -20.08
CA GLU A 339 6.10 16.44 -18.97
C GLU A 339 5.17 17.63 -18.67
N GLU A 340 4.61 18.27 -19.71
CA GLU A 340 3.61 19.35 -19.54
C GLU A 340 2.28 18.84 -18.96
N ASP A 341 1.80 17.67 -19.38
CA ASP A 341 0.63 16.99 -18.80
C ASP A 341 0.86 16.62 -17.32
N PHE A 342 2.12 16.34 -16.94
CA PHE A 342 2.44 16.00 -15.55
C PHE A 342 2.34 17.21 -14.60
N ASP A 343 2.38 18.43 -15.13
CA ASP A 343 2.15 19.65 -14.37
C ASP A 343 0.67 20.09 -14.42
N CYS A 344 -0.21 19.34 -15.12
CA CYS A 344 -1.66 19.57 -15.10
C CYS A 344 -2.33 18.87 -13.91
N SER A 345 -3.13 19.63 -13.15
CA SER A 345 -3.98 19.10 -12.07
C SER A 345 -4.93 18.03 -12.60
N GLY A 346 -5.08 16.95 -11.83
CA GLY A 346 -5.99 15.85 -12.12
C GLY A 346 -7.45 16.22 -11.84
N GLN A 347 -8.32 15.19 -11.84
CA GLN A 347 -9.74 15.38 -11.56
C GLN A 347 -10.21 14.38 -10.50
N VAL A 348 -11.11 14.85 -9.63
CA VAL A 348 -11.82 14.02 -8.66
C VAL A 348 -13.24 13.81 -9.15
N MET A 349 -13.69 12.56 -9.16
CA MET A 349 -15.02 12.17 -9.62
C MET A 349 -15.62 11.13 -8.65
N PRO A 350 -16.95 10.95 -8.61
CA PRO A 350 -17.54 9.82 -7.91
C PRO A 350 -16.99 8.50 -8.46
N SER A 351 -16.65 7.55 -7.59
CA SER A 351 -16.16 6.24 -8.02
C SER A 351 -17.29 5.40 -8.59
N ALA A 352 -17.00 4.60 -9.62
CA ALA A 352 -17.92 3.60 -10.16
C ALA A 352 -18.00 2.32 -9.30
N ALA A 353 -17.14 2.17 -8.29
CA ALA A 353 -17.17 1.00 -7.42
C ALA A 353 -18.37 1.02 -6.46
N GLU A 354 -18.90 -0.16 -6.14
CA GLU A 354 -19.93 -0.31 -5.13
C GLU A 354 -19.41 0.19 -3.76
N PRO A 355 -20.17 1.06 -3.06
CA PRO A 355 -19.78 1.56 -1.75
C PRO A 355 -19.79 0.45 -0.69
N LEU A 356 -19.10 0.70 0.43
CA LEU A 356 -19.07 -0.18 1.57
C LEU A 356 -20.25 0.14 2.52
N LEU A 357 -20.79 -0.86 3.21
CA LEU A 357 -21.93 -0.65 4.14
C LEU A 357 -21.60 0.19 5.37
N GLU A 358 -20.33 0.28 5.74
CA GLU A 358 -19.84 1.18 6.79
C GLU A 358 -18.40 1.62 6.48
N PRO A 359 -17.95 2.78 7.00
CA PRO A 359 -16.61 3.27 6.70
C PRO A 359 -15.50 2.32 7.16
N CYS A 360 -14.55 2.05 6.26
CA CYS A 360 -13.49 1.05 6.46
C CYS A 360 -12.09 1.69 6.47
N PRO A 361 -11.39 1.75 7.61
CA PRO A 361 -10.04 2.33 7.66
C PRO A 361 -8.98 1.51 6.90
N TRP A 362 -9.28 0.25 6.56
CA TRP A 362 -8.43 -0.61 5.73
C TRP A 362 -9.19 -1.04 4.48
N ILE A 363 -8.80 -0.53 3.33
CA ILE A 363 -9.39 -0.89 2.04
C ILE A 363 -8.32 -1.37 1.04
N TYR A 364 -8.75 -2.17 0.09
CA TYR A 364 -8.06 -2.36 -1.19
C TYR A 364 -9.05 -2.13 -2.33
N ALA A 365 -8.55 -1.50 -3.38
CA ALA A 365 -9.29 -1.22 -4.60
C ALA A 365 -8.75 -2.10 -5.74
N LEU A 366 -9.63 -2.67 -6.56
CA LEU A 366 -9.27 -3.61 -7.62
C LEU A 366 -10.04 -3.30 -8.91
N HIS A 367 -9.35 -3.06 -10.02
CA HIS A 367 -9.95 -3.17 -11.34
C HIS A 367 -9.92 -4.63 -11.79
N TYR A 368 -11.11 -5.17 -12.03
CA TYR A 368 -11.38 -6.55 -12.41
C TYR A 368 -11.78 -6.59 -13.89
N ILE A 369 -10.96 -7.22 -14.74
CA ILE A 369 -11.28 -7.41 -16.15
C ILE A 369 -11.79 -8.84 -16.33
N GLN A 370 -13.09 -8.97 -16.63
CA GLN A 370 -13.75 -10.25 -16.88
C GLN A 370 -13.72 -10.59 -18.37
N ASP A 371 -13.52 -11.87 -18.70
CA ASP A 371 -13.65 -12.36 -20.08
C ASP A 371 -15.12 -12.66 -20.41
N SER A 372 -15.57 -12.27 -21.59
CA SER A 372 -16.94 -12.49 -22.07
C SER A 372 -17.17 -13.90 -22.66
N THR A 373 -16.17 -14.79 -22.55
CA THR A 373 -16.13 -16.11 -23.20
C THR A 373 -16.57 -17.26 -22.29
N MET A 374 -16.43 -17.15 -20.97
CA MET A 374 -16.80 -18.23 -20.03
C MET A 374 -18.30 -18.36 -19.76
N ASP A 375 -19.10 -17.35 -20.06
CA ASP A 375 -20.57 -17.41 -19.89
C ASP A 375 -21.28 -18.21 -21.00
N LYS A 376 -20.56 -18.70 -22.02
CA LYS A 376 -21.17 -19.45 -23.13
C LYS A 376 -21.16 -20.98 -22.98
N GLU A 377 -20.35 -21.56 -22.08
CA GLU A 377 -20.29 -23.02 -21.91
C GLU A 377 -21.17 -23.57 -20.79
N TYR A 378 -21.70 -22.73 -19.89
CA TYR A 378 -22.63 -23.14 -18.83
C TYR A 378 -24.07 -22.64 -19.00
N ALA A 379 -24.34 -21.79 -20.00
CA ALA A 379 -25.68 -21.26 -20.29
C ALA A 379 -26.46 -22.09 -21.33
N HIS A 380 -26.27 -23.42 -21.36
CA HIS A 380 -27.02 -24.32 -22.24
C HIS A 380 -27.98 -25.23 -21.47
N ASP A 381 -28.69 -24.69 -20.50
CA ASP A 381 -29.99 -25.21 -20.09
C ASP A 381 -30.69 -24.16 -19.23
N HIS A 382 -31.46 -23.27 -19.83
CA HIS A 382 -32.77 -22.77 -19.37
C HIS A 382 -33.23 -21.66 -20.32
N CYS A 383 -34.23 -22.01 -21.13
CA CYS A 383 -34.96 -21.11 -21.99
C CYS A 383 -35.79 -20.12 -21.16
N HIS A 384 -35.72 -18.81 -21.46
CA HIS A 384 -36.87 -17.95 -21.70
C HIS A 384 -36.42 -16.56 -22.22
N ASP A 385 -37.14 -16.08 -23.24
CA ASP A 385 -36.94 -14.87 -24.01
C ASP A 385 -36.86 -13.57 -23.18
N HIS A 386 -35.77 -12.81 -23.34
CA HIS A 386 -35.76 -11.35 -23.17
C HIS A 386 -34.82 -10.70 -24.19
N PRO A 387 -35.16 -9.51 -24.73
CA PRO A 387 -34.53 -8.95 -25.92
C PRO A 387 -33.11 -8.44 -25.61
N SER A 388 -32.21 -8.72 -26.53
CA SER A 388 -30.80 -8.35 -26.52
C SER A 388 -30.59 -6.83 -26.57
N GLU A 389 -30.11 -6.25 -25.47
CA GLU A 389 -29.41 -4.97 -25.50
C GLU A 389 -28.00 -5.17 -26.07
N GLU A 390 -27.60 -4.27 -26.96
CA GLU A 390 -26.31 -4.29 -27.67
C GLU A 390 -25.14 -4.12 -26.67
N VAL A 391 -24.44 -5.21 -26.39
CA VAL A 391 -23.23 -5.22 -25.55
C VAL A 391 -22.05 -4.66 -26.36
N SER A 392 -21.61 -3.45 -25.99
CA SER A 392 -20.35 -2.87 -26.45
C SER A 392 -19.47 -2.50 -25.25
N SER A 393 -18.16 -2.72 -25.41
CA SER A 393 -17.04 -2.53 -24.46
C SER A 393 -16.80 -3.68 -23.46
N SER A 394 -15.51 -4.02 -23.28
CA SER A 394 -15.00 -4.97 -22.29
C SER A 394 -15.50 -4.62 -20.88
N ASN A 395 -16.21 -5.53 -20.21
CA ASN A 395 -16.75 -5.30 -18.86
C ASN A 395 -15.63 -5.27 -17.81
N SER A 396 -14.94 -4.13 -17.67
CA SER A 396 -14.10 -3.85 -16.51
C SER A 396 -14.98 -3.43 -15.35
N ARG A 397 -14.95 -4.17 -14.24
CA ARG A 397 -15.62 -3.84 -12.98
C ARG A 397 -14.62 -3.32 -11.97
N SER A 398 -15.01 -2.30 -11.20
CA SER A 398 -14.23 -1.82 -10.07
C SER A 398 -14.79 -2.43 -8.79
N LEU A 399 -13.92 -3.07 -8.01
CA LEU A 399 -14.25 -3.76 -6.77
C LEU A 399 -13.50 -3.13 -5.60
N VAL A 400 -14.18 -2.98 -4.47
CA VAL A 400 -13.58 -2.47 -3.24
C VAL A 400 -13.84 -3.46 -2.13
N VAL A 401 -12.76 -3.83 -1.42
CA VAL A 401 -12.81 -4.72 -0.26
C VAL A 401 -12.32 -3.92 0.93
N GLY A 402 -13.11 -3.87 2.00
CA GLY A 402 -12.83 -3.06 3.18
C GLY A 402 -13.01 -3.82 4.48
N LEU A 403 -12.13 -3.58 5.45
CA LEU A 403 -12.26 -4.04 6.83
C LEU A 403 -12.59 -2.87 7.73
N SER A 404 -13.73 -2.95 8.41
CA SER A 404 -14.16 -1.92 9.35
C SER A 404 -13.44 -2.02 10.70
N SER A 405 -13.49 -0.93 11.46
CA SER A 405 -12.98 -0.90 12.85
C SER A 405 -13.68 -1.89 13.78
N ARG A 406 -14.87 -2.38 13.40
CA ARG A 406 -15.64 -3.43 14.10
C ARG A 406 -15.27 -4.85 13.67
N SER A 407 -14.17 -5.02 12.94
CA SER A 407 -13.70 -6.32 12.43
C SER A 407 -14.65 -6.98 11.43
N ARG A 408 -15.43 -6.19 10.68
CA ARG A 408 -16.30 -6.70 9.61
C ARG A 408 -15.63 -6.47 8.26
N LEU A 409 -15.50 -7.54 7.49
CA LEU A 409 -14.90 -7.54 6.16
C LEU A 409 -16.01 -7.48 5.11
N TYR A 410 -15.94 -6.48 4.24
CA TYR A 410 -16.92 -6.19 3.21
C TYR A 410 -16.30 -6.24 1.81
N CYS A 411 -17.13 -6.52 0.82
CA CYS A 411 -16.83 -6.38 -0.59
C CYS A 411 -18.04 -5.73 -1.28
N GLY A 412 -17.91 -4.44 -1.62
CA GLY A 412 -19.08 -3.58 -1.85
C GLY A 412 -20.05 -3.69 -0.66
N GLU A 413 -21.31 -3.98 -0.94
CA GLU A 413 -22.33 -4.16 0.10
C GLU A 413 -22.33 -5.54 0.78
N ARG A 414 -21.53 -6.50 0.29
CA ARG A 414 -21.55 -7.88 0.79
C ARG A 414 -20.68 -8.04 2.04
N LEU A 415 -21.25 -8.54 3.13
CA LEU A 415 -20.50 -8.93 4.32
C LEU A 415 -19.84 -10.29 4.10
N LEU A 416 -18.52 -10.30 3.92
CA LEU A 416 -17.74 -11.52 3.72
C LEU A 416 -17.39 -12.23 5.04
N SER A 417 -17.16 -11.46 6.10
CA SER A 417 -16.89 -11.98 7.44
C SER A 417 -17.26 -10.96 8.50
N ASN A 418 -17.89 -11.41 9.58
CA ASN A 418 -18.26 -10.55 10.71
C ASN A 418 -17.13 -10.38 11.75
N ALA A 419 -16.04 -11.14 11.61
CA ALA A 419 -14.98 -11.21 12.60
C ALA A 419 -13.63 -11.51 11.91
N ALA A 420 -13.05 -10.51 11.24
CA ALA A 420 -11.74 -10.57 10.61
C ALA A 420 -10.74 -9.63 11.29
N SER A 421 -9.49 -10.08 11.47
CA SER A 421 -8.43 -9.27 12.08
C SER A 421 -7.59 -8.50 11.05
N THR A 422 -7.43 -9.07 9.87
CA THR A 422 -6.56 -8.61 8.78
C THR A 422 -6.97 -9.31 7.49
N PHE A 423 -6.77 -8.64 6.36
CA PHE A 423 -6.95 -9.22 5.03
C PHE A 423 -5.88 -8.73 4.06
N ILE A 424 -5.63 -9.52 3.02
CA ILE A 424 -4.76 -9.17 1.89
C ILE A 424 -5.45 -9.63 0.61
N LEU A 425 -5.58 -8.71 -0.36
CA LEU A 425 -5.88 -9.07 -1.73
C LEU A 425 -4.59 -9.50 -2.44
N SER A 426 -4.57 -10.69 -3.01
CA SER A 426 -3.45 -11.15 -3.83
C SER A 426 -3.93 -11.45 -5.25
N PRO A 427 -3.88 -10.45 -6.16
CA PRO A 427 -4.18 -10.65 -7.57
C PRO A 427 -3.32 -11.74 -8.22
N ALA A 428 -2.03 -11.82 -7.84
CA ALA A 428 -1.11 -12.83 -8.35
C ALA A 428 -1.55 -14.28 -8.02
N HIS A 429 -2.14 -14.49 -6.84
CA HIS A 429 -2.65 -15.80 -6.43
C HIS A 429 -4.16 -15.96 -6.65
N ARG A 430 -4.85 -14.91 -7.14
CA ARG A 430 -6.29 -14.89 -7.38
C ARG A 430 -7.15 -15.11 -6.13
N PHE A 431 -6.66 -14.70 -4.95
CA PHE A 431 -7.40 -14.82 -3.69
C PHE A 431 -7.50 -13.51 -2.91
N LEU A 432 -8.66 -13.31 -2.29
CA LEU A 432 -8.79 -12.55 -1.06
C LEU A 432 -8.48 -13.50 0.11
N SER A 433 -7.51 -13.16 0.95
CA SER A 433 -7.18 -13.95 2.14
C SER A 433 -7.37 -13.14 3.40
N TYR A 434 -7.90 -13.74 4.45
CA TYR A 434 -8.11 -13.06 5.73
C TYR A 434 -7.98 -14.01 6.91
N VAL A 435 -7.70 -13.45 8.08
CA VAL A 435 -7.64 -14.20 9.35
C VAL A 435 -8.86 -13.87 10.18
N THR A 436 -9.55 -14.89 10.69
CA THR A 436 -10.72 -14.74 11.56
C THR A 436 -10.33 -14.51 13.01
N LEU A 437 -11.14 -13.72 13.71
CA LEU A 437 -11.10 -13.56 15.15
C LEU A 437 -11.99 -14.61 15.84
N GLY A 438 -11.71 -14.89 17.11
CA GLY A 438 -12.53 -15.77 17.94
C GLY A 438 -11.76 -16.91 18.59
N SER A 439 -12.49 -17.92 19.07
CA SER A 439 -11.93 -19.11 19.73
C SER A 439 -11.24 -20.07 18.76
N ARG A 440 -11.71 -20.12 17.50
CA ARG A 440 -11.12 -20.87 16.39
C ARG A 440 -10.66 -19.90 15.32
N SER A 441 -9.51 -19.26 15.54
CA SER A 441 -8.91 -18.36 14.56
C SER A 441 -8.40 -19.17 13.37
N GLN A 442 -8.74 -18.73 12.16
CA GLN A 442 -8.47 -19.43 10.92
C GLN A 442 -8.01 -18.46 9.84
N LEU A 443 -7.06 -18.89 9.02
CA LEU A 443 -6.71 -18.27 7.75
C LEU A 443 -7.64 -18.83 6.66
N ARG A 444 -8.41 -17.96 6.02
CA ARG A 444 -9.41 -18.27 4.99
C ARG A 444 -9.04 -17.64 3.65
N PHE A 445 -9.57 -18.22 2.58
CA PHE A 445 -9.33 -17.83 1.19
C PHE A 445 -10.65 -17.76 0.45
N ILE A 446 -10.91 -16.65 -0.25
CA ILE A 446 -12.04 -16.50 -1.18
C ILE A 446 -11.44 -16.23 -2.57
N PRO A 447 -11.73 -17.04 -3.59
CA PRO A 447 -11.32 -16.75 -4.96
C PRO A 447 -11.85 -15.39 -5.41
N LEU A 448 -11.01 -14.58 -6.07
CA LEU A 448 -11.43 -13.24 -6.51
C LEU A 448 -12.60 -13.28 -7.50
N ASN A 449 -12.65 -14.31 -8.36
CA ASN A 449 -13.71 -14.47 -9.35
C ASN A 449 -15.07 -14.77 -8.72
N ASN A 450 -15.11 -15.32 -7.50
CA ASN A 450 -16.33 -15.72 -6.82
C ASN A 450 -16.78 -14.72 -5.74
N LEU A 451 -16.10 -13.57 -5.61
CA LEU A 451 -16.48 -12.55 -4.63
C LEU A 451 -17.91 -12.03 -4.83
N ALA A 452 -18.37 -11.96 -6.08
CA ALA A 452 -19.73 -11.52 -6.40
C ALA A 452 -20.81 -12.56 -6.03
N GLU A 453 -20.45 -13.84 -6.01
CA GLU A 453 -21.31 -14.99 -5.72
C GLU A 453 -21.39 -15.32 -4.23
N PHE A 454 -20.53 -14.69 -3.41
CA PHE A 454 -20.50 -14.93 -1.98
C PHE A 454 -21.83 -14.52 -1.34
N ASP A 455 -22.57 -15.50 -0.82
CA ASP A 455 -23.82 -15.26 -0.09
C ASP A 455 -23.55 -14.77 1.34
N PRO A 456 -23.89 -13.51 1.70
CA PRO A 456 -23.67 -12.99 3.04
C PRO A 456 -24.49 -13.68 4.15
N LEU A 457 -25.55 -14.42 3.78
CA LEU A 457 -26.44 -15.12 4.72
C LEU A 457 -25.90 -16.50 5.09
N LEU A 458 -25.25 -17.17 4.16
CA LEU A 458 -24.51 -18.40 4.38
C LEU A 458 -23.15 -18.01 4.94
N GLY A 459 -23.03 -18.04 6.28
CA GLY A 459 -21.80 -17.72 6.98
C GLY A 459 -20.59 -18.47 6.40
N SER A 460 -19.38 -18.05 6.76
CA SER A 460 -18.15 -18.49 6.10
C SER A 460 -17.91 -20.02 6.06
N ASP A 461 -18.63 -20.84 6.81
CA ASP A 461 -18.50 -22.31 6.79
C ASP A 461 -19.47 -23.01 5.84
N GLU A 462 -20.60 -22.39 5.52
CA GLU A 462 -21.69 -23.00 4.73
C GLU A 462 -21.76 -22.46 3.30
N ASN A 463 -20.86 -21.53 2.96
CA ASN A 463 -20.85 -20.86 1.67
C ASN A 463 -20.19 -21.77 0.61
N LEU A 464 -20.94 -22.16 -0.42
CA LEU A 464 -20.48 -23.07 -1.49
C LEU A 464 -19.28 -22.52 -2.26
N VAL A 465 -19.12 -21.19 -2.33
CA VAL A 465 -17.96 -20.52 -2.95
C VAL A 465 -16.63 -20.94 -2.31
N LEU A 466 -16.66 -21.44 -1.07
CA LEU A 466 -15.50 -21.85 -0.32
C LEU A 466 -15.19 -23.35 -0.45
N GLU A 467 -16.01 -24.12 -1.17
CA GLU A 467 -15.79 -25.53 -1.39
C GLU A 467 -14.44 -25.76 -2.10
N GLY A 468 -13.61 -26.65 -1.55
CA GLY A 468 -12.25 -26.88 -2.03
C GLY A 468 -11.17 -25.92 -1.49
N TYR A 469 -11.55 -24.86 -0.78
CA TYR A 469 -10.65 -23.89 -0.16
C TYR A 469 -10.66 -23.95 1.37
N GLU A 470 -10.46 -25.15 1.89
CA GLU A 470 -10.52 -25.46 3.32
C GLU A 470 -9.67 -24.50 4.20
N PRO A 471 -10.23 -23.99 5.30
CA PRO A 471 -9.54 -23.04 6.17
C PRO A 471 -8.38 -23.69 6.91
N ARG A 472 -7.36 -22.89 7.23
CA ARG A 472 -6.23 -23.32 8.06
C ARG A 472 -6.35 -22.73 9.47
N ASN A 473 -6.37 -23.56 10.50
CA ASN A 473 -6.32 -23.09 11.90
C ASN A 473 -5.01 -22.34 12.19
N VAL A 474 -5.10 -21.22 12.92
CA VAL A 474 -3.97 -20.39 13.35
C VAL A 474 -4.09 -20.03 14.83
N GLU A 475 -3.01 -19.55 15.45
CA GLU A 475 -3.03 -19.10 16.85
C GLU A 475 -3.99 -17.91 17.00
N ARG A 476 -4.79 -17.89 18.07
CA ARG A 476 -5.74 -16.82 18.33
C ARG A 476 -5.04 -15.47 18.43
N GLY A 477 -5.42 -14.53 17.56
CA GLY A 477 -4.83 -13.19 17.49
C GLY A 477 -3.69 -13.07 16.49
N SER A 478 -3.42 -14.12 15.71
CA SER A 478 -2.51 -14.03 14.56
C SER A 478 -3.03 -12.99 13.55
N ARG A 479 -2.10 -12.30 12.90
CA ARG A 479 -2.39 -11.31 11.85
C ARG A 479 -1.68 -11.68 10.57
N LEU A 480 -2.35 -11.56 9.43
CA LEU A 480 -1.76 -11.76 8.12
C LEU A 480 -0.91 -10.54 7.75
N VAL A 481 0.37 -10.77 7.46
CA VAL A 481 1.36 -9.72 7.16
C VAL A 481 1.66 -9.63 5.67
N ALA A 482 1.83 -10.79 5.01
CA ALA A 482 2.15 -10.84 3.59
C ALA A 482 1.69 -12.17 2.97
N ILE A 483 1.39 -12.13 1.67
CA ILE A 483 1.35 -13.32 0.82
C ILE A 483 2.44 -13.15 -0.21
N LEU A 484 3.40 -14.07 -0.25
CA LEU A 484 4.57 -13.93 -1.11
C LEU A 484 4.19 -14.30 -2.55
N THR A 485 4.50 -13.46 -3.53
CA THR A 485 4.10 -13.72 -4.93
C THR A 485 4.92 -14.82 -5.60
N LYS A 486 6.20 -14.98 -5.23
CA LYS A 486 7.11 -16.00 -5.80
C LYS A 486 7.08 -17.36 -5.11
N SER A 487 6.35 -17.49 -4.01
CA SER A 487 6.26 -18.74 -3.26
C SER A 487 4.86 -18.90 -2.70
N PRO A 488 4.28 -20.11 -2.66
CA PRO A 488 2.91 -20.33 -2.16
C PRO A 488 2.85 -20.29 -0.62
N SER A 489 3.30 -19.18 -0.03
CA SER A 489 3.48 -18.99 1.41
C SER A 489 2.79 -17.72 1.87
N ALA A 490 2.10 -17.82 3.00
CA ALA A 490 1.55 -16.70 3.75
C ALA A 490 2.39 -16.49 5.01
N VAL A 491 2.69 -15.23 5.31
CA VAL A 491 3.44 -14.82 6.50
C VAL A 491 2.45 -14.26 7.53
N LEU A 492 2.44 -14.88 8.69
CA LEU A 492 1.63 -14.48 9.84
C LEU A 492 2.51 -13.85 10.91
N GLN A 493 2.02 -12.83 11.58
CA GLN A 493 2.54 -12.39 12.87
C GLN A 493 1.68 -13.00 13.98
N LEU A 494 2.31 -13.80 14.83
CA LEU A 494 1.67 -14.38 16.01
C LEU A 494 1.39 -13.28 17.06
N PRO A 495 0.45 -13.50 18.01
CA PRO A 495 0.11 -12.53 19.06
C PRO A 495 1.32 -12.11 19.89
N ARG A 496 2.30 -13.00 20.00
CA ARG A 496 3.55 -12.79 20.73
C ARG A 496 4.59 -11.98 19.94
N GLY A 497 4.27 -11.55 18.72
CA GLY A 497 5.11 -10.73 17.85
C GLY A 497 6.05 -11.51 16.90
N ASN A 498 6.18 -12.83 17.06
CA ASN A 498 6.96 -13.69 16.17
C ASN A 498 6.32 -13.80 14.78
N LEU A 499 7.15 -14.00 13.75
CA LEU A 499 6.69 -14.27 12.38
C LEU A 499 6.68 -15.79 12.11
N GLU A 500 5.64 -16.27 11.43
CA GLU A 500 5.50 -17.66 11.01
C GLU A 500 5.10 -17.74 9.54
N GLY A 501 5.84 -18.53 8.76
CA GLY A 501 5.55 -18.79 7.35
C GLY A 501 4.75 -20.07 7.23
N VAL A 502 3.55 -19.98 6.67
CA VAL A 502 2.66 -21.13 6.45
C VAL A 502 2.43 -21.35 4.97
N PHE A 503 2.17 -22.61 4.58
CA PHE A 503 1.93 -23.03 3.19
C PHE A 503 0.53 -23.65 3.05
N PRO A 504 -0.55 -22.83 2.98
CA PRO A 504 -1.92 -23.30 2.85
C PRO A 504 -2.17 -23.99 1.50
N ARG A 505 -3.05 -25.00 1.47
CA ARG A 505 -3.34 -25.73 0.22
C ARG A 505 -3.94 -24.87 -0.86
N ALA A 506 -4.73 -23.86 -0.49
CA ALA A 506 -5.26 -22.85 -1.40
C ALA A 506 -4.17 -22.12 -2.20
N LEU A 507 -2.97 -21.92 -1.64
CA LEU A 507 -1.84 -21.31 -2.36
C LEU A 507 -0.95 -22.37 -3.03
N VAL A 508 -0.72 -23.51 -2.36
CA VAL A 508 0.20 -24.55 -2.84
C VAL A 508 -0.32 -25.26 -4.09
N LEU A 509 -1.62 -25.60 -4.13
CA LEU A 509 -2.19 -26.37 -5.23
C LEU A 509 -2.16 -25.59 -6.55
N PRO A 510 -2.70 -24.36 -6.65
CA PRO A 510 -2.64 -23.60 -7.91
C PRO A 510 -1.20 -23.32 -8.36
N PHE A 511 -0.28 -23.09 -7.41
CA PHE A 511 1.13 -22.88 -7.73
C PHE A 511 1.78 -24.13 -8.35
N VAL A 512 1.51 -25.31 -7.78
CA VAL A 512 2.00 -26.59 -8.34
C VAL A 512 1.34 -26.88 -9.69
N MET A 513 0.04 -26.65 -9.83
CA MET A 513 -0.69 -26.82 -11.09
C MET A 513 -0.09 -25.96 -12.21
N ALA A 514 0.19 -24.68 -11.92
CA ALA A 514 0.84 -23.78 -12.88
C ALA A 514 2.25 -24.26 -13.30
N LEU A 515 3.03 -24.85 -12.38
CA LEU A 515 4.34 -25.44 -12.72
C LEU A 515 4.22 -26.71 -13.58
N ILE A 516 3.18 -27.51 -13.35
CA ILE A 516 2.91 -28.70 -14.17
C ILE A 516 2.51 -28.26 -15.60
N ASP A 517 1.63 -27.27 -15.71
CA ASP A 517 1.18 -26.72 -17.00
C ASP A 517 2.34 -26.06 -17.77
N SER A 518 3.32 -25.46 -17.08
CA SER A 518 4.52 -24.90 -17.71
C SER A 518 5.60 -25.95 -18.03
N GLY A 519 5.37 -27.22 -17.70
CA GLY A 519 6.32 -28.32 -17.90
C GLY A 519 7.49 -28.33 -16.91
N GLU A 520 7.45 -27.54 -15.83
CA GLU A 520 8.47 -27.49 -14.78
C GLU A 520 8.28 -28.57 -13.71
N TYR A 521 8.17 -29.83 -14.15
CA TYR A 521 7.90 -31.00 -13.31
C TYR A 521 8.87 -31.19 -12.14
N GLY A 522 10.16 -30.88 -12.31
CA GLY A 522 11.17 -31.02 -11.24
C GLY A 522 10.92 -30.08 -10.05
N GLN A 523 10.55 -28.83 -10.32
CA GLN A 523 10.17 -27.87 -9.28
C GLN A 523 8.84 -28.24 -8.63
N ALA A 524 7.85 -28.62 -9.45
CA ALA A 524 6.56 -29.11 -8.97
C ALA A 524 6.74 -30.29 -8.00
N LEU A 525 7.48 -31.33 -8.42
CA LEU A 525 7.75 -32.51 -7.59
C LEU A 525 8.43 -32.15 -6.27
N THR A 526 9.39 -31.24 -6.28
CA THR A 526 10.10 -30.79 -5.08
C THR A 526 9.14 -30.16 -4.07
N ILE A 527 8.26 -29.28 -4.54
CA ILE A 527 7.26 -28.61 -3.68
C ILE A 527 6.22 -29.61 -3.20
N MET A 528 5.73 -30.48 -4.07
CA MET A 528 4.74 -31.51 -3.72
C MET A 528 5.28 -32.44 -2.63
N ARG A 529 6.53 -32.91 -2.73
CA ARG A 529 7.18 -33.72 -1.69
C ARG A 529 7.32 -32.95 -0.38
N ARG A 530 7.77 -31.70 -0.42
CA ARG A 530 7.96 -30.86 0.78
C ARG A 530 6.65 -30.57 1.50
N GLN A 531 5.59 -30.27 0.75
CA GLN A 531 4.27 -29.90 1.28
C GLN A 531 3.30 -31.09 1.39
N LYS A 532 3.76 -32.30 1.08
CA LYS A 532 2.99 -33.56 1.13
C LYS A 532 1.73 -33.53 0.26
N VAL A 533 1.82 -32.95 -0.93
CA VAL A 533 0.77 -33.01 -1.97
C VAL A 533 0.79 -34.40 -2.60
N ASP A 534 -0.38 -34.94 -2.95
CA ASP A 534 -0.46 -36.22 -3.67
C ASP A 534 0.25 -36.11 -5.01
N LEU A 535 1.19 -37.02 -5.27
CA LEU A 535 2.02 -37.04 -6.48
C LEU A 535 1.22 -37.44 -7.72
N ASN A 536 0.05 -38.07 -7.54
CA ASN A 536 -0.85 -38.40 -8.65
C ASN A 536 -1.30 -37.16 -9.43
N LEU A 537 -1.29 -35.98 -8.80
CA LEU A 537 -1.61 -34.71 -9.46
C LEU A 537 -0.73 -34.43 -10.70
N LEU A 538 0.51 -34.94 -10.74
CA LEU A 538 1.38 -34.81 -11.93
C LEU A 538 0.78 -35.46 -13.18
N VAL A 539 -0.04 -36.51 -12.99
CA VAL A 539 -0.70 -37.26 -14.04
C VAL A 539 -2.14 -36.80 -14.21
N ASP A 540 -2.86 -36.61 -13.09
CA ASP A 540 -4.30 -36.35 -13.09
C ASP A 540 -4.68 -35.01 -13.74
N MET A 541 -3.77 -34.02 -13.76
CA MET A 541 -3.98 -32.72 -14.40
C MET A 541 -4.24 -32.84 -15.91
N ASN A 542 -3.42 -33.62 -16.61
CA ASN A 542 -3.55 -33.86 -18.04
C ASN A 542 -2.97 -35.24 -18.40
N PRO A 543 -3.73 -36.33 -18.20
CA PRO A 543 -3.22 -37.68 -18.37
C PRO A 543 -2.71 -37.97 -19.78
N THR A 544 -3.38 -37.42 -20.80
CA THR A 544 -2.99 -37.62 -22.21
C THR A 544 -1.67 -36.92 -22.52
N HIS A 545 -1.49 -35.67 -22.10
CA HIS A 545 -0.22 -34.96 -22.26
C HIS A 545 0.91 -35.63 -21.47
N PHE A 546 0.64 -36.10 -20.26
CA PHE A 546 1.65 -36.75 -19.43
C PHE A 546 2.12 -38.09 -20.00
N LEU A 547 1.19 -38.93 -20.46
CA LEU A 547 1.48 -40.29 -20.93
C LEU A 547 1.91 -40.36 -22.40
N GLU A 548 1.33 -39.53 -23.26
CA GLU A 548 1.55 -39.59 -24.73
C GLU A 548 2.26 -38.33 -25.25
N GLY A 549 2.06 -37.19 -24.60
CA GLY A 549 2.57 -35.88 -25.03
C GLY A 549 4.01 -35.56 -24.61
N GLY A 550 4.75 -36.51 -24.04
CA GLY A 550 6.14 -36.30 -23.63
C GLY A 550 6.34 -35.81 -22.19
N GLY A 551 5.27 -35.67 -21.39
CA GLY A 551 5.35 -35.18 -20.01
C GLY A 551 6.15 -36.10 -19.08
N ALA A 552 5.99 -37.42 -19.23
CA ALA A 552 6.77 -38.40 -18.47
C ALA A 552 8.28 -38.31 -18.77
N GLU A 553 8.67 -38.13 -20.04
CA GLU A 553 10.05 -37.95 -20.46
C GLU A 553 10.64 -36.66 -19.88
N GLN A 554 9.85 -35.57 -19.89
CA GLN A 554 10.25 -34.30 -19.28
C GLN A 554 10.48 -34.45 -17.77
N LEU A 555 9.56 -35.10 -17.04
CA LEU A 555 9.72 -35.40 -15.62
C LEU A 555 11.01 -36.19 -15.36
N VAL A 556 11.23 -37.30 -16.08
CA VAL A 556 12.43 -38.13 -15.92
C VAL A 556 13.71 -37.34 -16.21
N SER A 557 13.70 -36.49 -17.24
CA SER A 557 14.86 -35.67 -17.61
C SER A 557 15.21 -34.65 -16.51
N GLN A 558 14.21 -34.04 -15.87
CA GLN A 558 14.40 -33.02 -14.85
C GLN A 558 14.76 -33.62 -13.48
N VAL A 559 14.20 -34.77 -13.13
CA VAL A 559 14.45 -35.41 -11.83
C VAL A 559 15.81 -36.09 -11.76
N ARG A 560 16.38 -36.55 -12.89
CA ARG A 560 17.74 -37.14 -12.90
C ARG A 560 18.86 -36.14 -12.57
N VAL A 561 18.58 -34.84 -12.61
CA VAL A 561 19.53 -33.75 -12.38
C VAL A 561 19.47 -33.23 -10.92
N ILE A 562 18.47 -33.66 -10.14
CA ILE A 562 18.24 -33.31 -8.72
C ILE A 562 18.74 -34.45 -7.84
#